data_AF-A0A8T0RG85-F1
#
_entry.id   AF-A0A8T0RG85-F1
#
_cell.length_a   1.000
_cell.length_b   1.000
_cell.length_c   1.000
_cell.angle_alpha   90.00
_cell.angle_beta   90.00
_cell.angle_gamma   90.00
#
_symmetry.space_group_name_H-M   'P 1'
#
loop_
_entity.id
_entity.type
_entity.pdbx_description
1 polymer ?
#
loop_
_entity_poly.entity_id
_entity_poly.type
_entity_poly.pdbx_seq_one_letter_code
_entity_poly.pdbx_strand_id
1 'polypeptide(L)'
;MTHRRALETLDRTLRDLLSVTNPELRHIPFGGKVVVLGGDPRQILPVIENGTKNQIIDAAIINSPLWSSITILILHKNMRLQATNSDAASQKELSDFSEWVLSIGEGNVPSQLPIDTPDEMLVPIPQDFLIKDYTEPIPTIVDSVYADLANQYKNVDYLKTRAILCPKNDTVDEINTYIVSLLPGEIKQYLSCDKVVKAPDSHESYDILYPIELLNSLNGSNFPTHELNLKVGVPIMLLRNLNQSIGLCNGTRLIVTALGDMVIQATIMSGSFVGHSVLIPRIRLTLKNHKLPFVLERRQFPIRVCYAMTINKSQGQTLATVGIYLKTPVFTHGQLYVAISRVTSKKGLKILIEDDNGNYCDTTKNIVYREVLAAMNCQTNYSAI
;
A
#
# COMPACT_ATOMS: atom_id res chain seq x y z
N MET A 1 -2.05 -10.44 -1.17
CA MET A 1 -3.25 -9.60 -0.94
C MET A 1 -4.57 -10.14 -1.50
N THR A 2 -4.62 -10.89 -2.61
CA THR A 2 -5.90 -11.41 -3.12
C THR A 2 -6.43 -12.57 -2.27
N HIS A 3 -7.70 -12.51 -1.87
CA HIS A 3 -8.37 -13.57 -1.11
C HIS A 3 -8.62 -14.82 -1.98
N ARG A 4 -8.40 -16.03 -1.47
CA ARG A 4 -8.58 -17.31 -2.18
C ARG A 4 -9.93 -17.46 -2.88
N ARG A 5 -11.01 -17.03 -2.21
CA ARG A 5 -12.39 -17.03 -2.76
C ARG A 5 -12.52 -16.28 -4.08
N ALA A 6 -11.69 -15.26 -4.34
CA ALA A 6 -11.70 -14.58 -5.63
C ALA A 6 -11.18 -15.50 -6.75
N LEU A 7 -10.11 -16.25 -6.48
CA LEU A 7 -9.57 -17.25 -7.42
C LEU A 7 -10.55 -18.41 -7.62
N GLU A 8 -11.12 -18.93 -6.52
CA GLU A 8 -12.10 -20.03 -6.56
C GLU A 8 -13.39 -19.62 -7.29
N THR A 9 -13.82 -18.37 -7.11
CA THR A 9 -14.99 -17.84 -7.84
C THR A 9 -14.68 -17.70 -9.33
N LEU A 10 -13.48 -17.24 -9.68
CA LEU A 10 -13.05 -17.16 -11.08
C LEU A 10 -13.03 -18.55 -11.73
N ASP A 11 -12.42 -19.54 -11.06
CA ASP A 11 -12.40 -20.93 -11.49
C ASP A 11 -13.83 -21.46 -11.74
N ARG A 12 -14.71 -21.37 -10.73
CA ARG A 12 -16.10 -21.82 -10.84
C ARG A 12 -16.82 -21.14 -12.00
N THR A 13 -16.66 -19.82 -12.13
CA THR A 13 -17.32 -19.03 -13.19
C THR A 13 -16.85 -19.47 -14.58
N LEU A 14 -15.54 -19.69 -14.77
CA LEU A 14 -15.01 -20.15 -16.05
C LEU A 14 -15.46 -21.58 -16.38
N ARG A 15 -15.47 -22.48 -15.40
CA ARG A 15 -15.99 -23.84 -15.57
C ARG A 15 -17.46 -23.82 -15.97
N ASP A 16 -18.29 -23.03 -15.29
CA ASP A 16 -19.70 -22.91 -15.61
C ASP A 16 -19.92 -22.36 -17.03
N LEU A 17 -19.29 -21.24 -17.38
CA LEU A 17 -19.46 -20.60 -18.69
C LEU A 17 -18.96 -21.47 -19.86
N LEU A 18 -17.81 -22.11 -19.71
CA LEU A 18 -17.19 -22.89 -20.79
C LEU A 18 -17.83 -24.28 -20.94
N SER A 19 -18.42 -24.82 -19.86
CA SER A 19 -19.14 -26.08 -19.90
C SER A 19 -20.40 -26.06 -20.77
N VAL A 20 -20.95 -24.88 -21.06
CA VAL A 20 -22.08 -24.71 -21.99
C VAL A 20 -21.72 -25.20 -23.39
N THR A 21 -20.48 -24.94 -23.83
CA THR A 21 -19.98 -25.36 -25.14
C THR A 21 -19.34 -26.75 -25.15
N ASN A 22 -18.75 -27.16 -24.03
CA ASN A 22 -18.11 -28.46 -23.89
C ASN A 22 -18.26 -28.95 -22.43
N PRO A 23 -19.18 -29.90 -22.15
CA PRO A 23 -19.50 -30.36 -20.80
C PRO A 23 -18.29 -30.84 -19.97
N GLU A 24 -17.26 -31.41 -20.63
CA GLU A 24 -16.05 -31.92 -19.96
C GLU A 24 -15.27 -30.80 -19.23
N LEU A 25 -15.36 -29.55 -19.73
CA LEU A 25 -14.67 -28.40 -19.13
C LEU A 25 -15.20 -28.06 -17.73
N ARG A 26 -16.35 -28.59 -17.31
CA ARG A 26 -16.90 -28.41 -15.95
C ARG A 26 -15.98 -28.97 -14.87
N HIS A 27 -15.16 -29.96 -15.21
CA HIS A 27 -14.29 -30.68 -14.29
C HIS A 27 -12.82 -30.27 -14.40
N ILE A 28 -12.47 -29.40 -15.35
CA ILE A 28 -11.10 -28.94 -15.57
C ILE A 28 -10.91 -27.58 -14.90
N PRO A 29 -9.85 -27.36 -14.09
CA PRO A 29 -9.56 -26.05 -13.49
C PRO A 29 -9.63 -24.92 -14.53
N PHE A 30 -10.29 -23.82 -14.16
CA PHE A 30 -10.54 -22.63 -14.98
C PHE A 30 -11.18 -22.93 -16.34
N GLY A 31 -11.90 -24.05 -16.47
CA GLY A 31 -12.51 -24.49 -17.73
C GLY A 31 -11.49 -24.72 -18.84
N GLY A 32 -10.30 -25.19 -18.49
CA GLY A 32 -9.20 -25.46 -19.43
C GLY A 32 -8.43 -24.23 -19.90
N LYS A 33 -8.68 -23.05 -19.30
CA LYS A 33 -7.88 -21.85 -19.58
C LYS A 33 -6.54 -21.92 -18.87
N VAL A 34 -5.49 -21.49 -19.57
CA VAL A 34 -4.18 -21.27 -18.96
C VAL A 34 -4.25 -20.02 -18.08
N VAL A 35 -3.95 -20.18 -16.81
CA VAL A 35 -3.93 -19.10 -15.82
C VAL A 35 -2.52 -18.95 -15.27
N VAL A 36 -1.97 -17.74 -15.38
CA VAL A 36 -0.66 -17.39 -14.82
C VAL A 36 -0.87 -16.52 -13.59
N LEU A 37 -0.38 -16.98 -12.45
CA LEU A 37 -0.40 -16.22 -11.20
C LEU A 37 0.98 -15.64 -10.93
N GLY A 38 1.06 -14.33 -10.70
CA GLY A 38 2.27 -13.64 -10.28
C GLY A 38 2.12 -13.15 -8.85
N GLY A 39 3.08 -13.46 -7.99
CA GLY A 39 3.03 -13.06 -6.59
C GLY A 39 4.31 -13.40 -5.83
N ASP A 40 4.35 -12.95 -4.59
CA ASP A 40 5.47 -13.15 -3.67
C ASP A 40 4.87 -13.36 -2.27
N PRO A 41 5.01 -14.55 -1.68
CA PRO A 41 4.33 -14.94 -0.46
C PRO A 41 4.88 -14.20 0.76
N ARG A 42 6.08 -13.64 0.65
CA ARG A 42 6.73 -12.83 1.69
C ARG A 42 6.10 -11.46 1.82
N GLN A 43 5.24 -11.07 0.86
CA GLN A 43 4.52 -9.81 0.90
C GLN A 43 3.20 -9.93 1.68
N ILE A 44 2.52 -8.80 1.82
CA ILE A 44 1.31 -8.70 2.63
C ILE A 44 0.19 -9.63 2.10
N LEU A 45 -0.38 -10.37 3.04
CA LEU A 45 -1.49 -11.30 2.83
C LEU A 45 -2.84 -10.56 2.65
N PRO A 46 -3.93 -11.26 2.32
CA PRO A 46 -5.25 -10.64 2.28
C PRO A 46 -5.61 -10.01 3.62
N VAL A 47 -6.14 -8.78 3.57
CA VAL A 47 -6.59 -8.07 4.77
C VAL A 47 -7.95 -8.62 5.18
N ILE A 48 -8.05 -9.15 6.39
CA ILE A 48 -9.30 -9.62 7.01
C ILE A 48 -9.59 -8.71 8.20
N GLU A 49 -10.69 -7.95 8.14
CA GLU A 49 -11.09 -7.03 9.21
C GLU A 49 -11.37 -7.81 10.50
N ASN A 50 -10.69 -7.42 11.59
CA ASN A 50 -10.73 -8.12 12.88
C ASN A 50 -10.36 -9.62 12.78
N GLY A 51 -9.63 -10.00 11.73
CA GLY A 51 -9.24 -11.39 11.49
C GLY A 51 -8.09 -11.83 12.39
N THR A 52 -8.15 -13.08 12.85
CA THR A 52 -7.02 -13.74 13.52
C THR A 52 -5.96 -14.15 12.50
N LYS A 53 -4.74 -14.47 12.96
CA LYS A 53 -3.67 -15.06 12.14
C LYS A 53 -4.19 -16.20 11.26
N ASN A 54 -4.92 -17.14 11.86
CA ASN A 54 -5.44 -18.32 11.16
C ASN A 54 -6.44 -17.95 10.07
N GLN A 55 -7.28 -16.94 10.29
CA GLN A 55 -8.24 -16.47 9.28
C GLN A 55 -7.52 -15.76 8.12
N ILE A 56 -6.45 -15.01 8.40
CA ILE A 56 -5.62 -14.37 7.36
C ILE A 56 -4.91 -15.43 6.51
N ILE A 57 -4.33 -16.44 7.16
CA ILE A 57 -3.67 -17.56 6.47
C ILE A 57 -4.70 -18.33 5.65
N ASP A 58 -5.85 -18.72 6.22
CA ASP A 58 -6.93 -19.41 5.49
C ASP A 58 -7.41 -18.60 4.28
N ALA A 59 -7.44 -17.27 4.38
CA ALA A 59 -7.82 -16.42 3.25
C ALA A 59 -6.78 -16.36 2.13
N ALA A 60 -5.53 -16.77 2.36
CA ALA A 60 -4.47 -16.73 1.35
C ALA A 60 -4.68 -17.77 0.25
N ILE A 61 -4.25 -17.44 -0.98
CA ILE A 61 -4.40 -18.30 -2.16
C ILE A 61 -3.77 -19.69 -1.97
N ILE A 62 -2.69 -19.77 -1.18
CA ILE A 62 -2.01 -21.03 -0.87
C ILE A 62 -2.90 -22.07 -0.17
N ASN A 63 -3.99 -21.63 0.48
CA ASN A 63 -4.97 -22.49 1.14
C ASN A 63 -6.22 -22.72 0.27
N SER A 64 -6.16 -22.37 -1.01
CA SER A 64 -7.20 -22.73 -1.96
C SER A 64 -7.09 -24.22 -2.32
N PRO A 65 -8.20 -24.95 -2.51
CA PRO A 65 -8.16 -26.31 -3.06
C PRO A 65 -7.45 -26.38 -4.42
N LEU A 66 -7.51 -25.29 -5.18
CA LEU A 66 -6.84 -25.14 -6.48
C LEU A 66 -5.32 -25.11 -6.37
N TRP A 67 -4.75 -24.86 -5.18
CA TRP A 67 -3.30 -24.80 -5.00
C TRP A 67 -2.62 -26.10 -5.40
N SER A 68 -3.26 -27.23 -5.12
CA SER A 68 -2.79 -28.57 -5.53
C SER A 68 -2.57 -28.74 -7.05
N SER A 69 -3.23 -27.91 -7.87
CA SER A 69 -3.17 -27.96 -9.33
C SER A 69 -2.19 -26.93 -9.94
N ILE A 70 -1.49 -26.15 -9.11
CA ILE A 70 -0.59 -25.09 -9.56
C ILE A 70 0.83 -25.63 -9.72
N THR A 71 1.49 -25.26 -10.83
CA THR A 71 2.92 -25.44 -11.01
C THR A 71 3.64 -24.15 -10.58
N ILE A 72 4.59 -24.27 -9.66
CA ILE A 72 5.34 -23.12 -9.13
C ILE A 72 6.63 -22.93 -9.93
N LEU A 73 6.82 -21.71 -10.46
CA LEU A 73 8.06 -21.28 -11.10
C LEU A 73 8.66 -20.14 -10.27
N ILE A 74 9.92 -20.29 -9.85
CA ILE A 74 10.60 -19.33 -8.98
C ILE A 74 11.53 -18.44 -9.81
N LEU A 75 11.37 -17.13 -9.66
CA LEU A 75 12.26 -16.13 -10.26
C LEU A 75 13.33 -15.71 -9.23
N HIS A 76 14.59 -15.98 -9.54
CA HIS A 76 15.71 -15.73 -8.61
C HIS A 76 16.37 -14.36 -8.79
N LYS A 77 16.24 -13.73 -9.97
CA LYS A 77 16.90 -12.46 -10.28
C LYS A 77 16.01 -11.27 -9.90
N ASN A 78 16.46 -10.47 -8.94
CA ASN A 78 15.79 -9.23 -8.56
C ASN A 78 16.09 -8.12 -9.59
N MET A 79 15.12 -7.82 -10.44
CA MET A 79 15.20 -6.77 -11.48
C MET A 79 14.99 -5.35 -10.95
N ARG A 80 14.56 -5.18 -9.69
CA ARG A 80 14.30 -3.85 -9.10
C ARG A 80 15.59 -3.15 -8.68
N LEU A 81 16.54 -3.92 -8.15
CA LEU A 81 17.83 -3.41 -7.73
C LEU A 81 18.67 -3.15 -8.97
N GLN A 82 18.97 -1.88 -9.22
CA GLN A 82 19.79 -1.46 -10.35
C GLN A 82 21.23 -1.34 -9.88
N ALA A 83 22.16 -2.06 -10.52
CA ALA A 83 23.58 -1.78 -10.35
C ALA A 83 23.87 -0.42 -10.99
N THR A 84 24.18 0.58 -10.18
CA THR A 84 24.55 1.92 -10.67
C THR A 84 25.88 1.90 -11.42
N ASN A 85 26.77 0.95 -11.13
CA ASN A 85 28.06 0.75 -11.77
C ASN A 85 28.40 -0.76 -11.86
N SER A 86 29.23 -1.12 -12.84
CA SER A 86 29.67 -2.50 -13.11
C SER A 86 30.91 -2.94 -12.33
N ASP A 87 31.35 -2.17 -11.33
CA ASP A 87 32.49 -2.52 -10.50
C ASP A 87 32.12 -3.59 -9.44
N ALA A 88 33.09 -4.44 -9.12
CA ALA A 88 32.88 -5.59 -8.24
C ALA A 88 32.40 -5.21 -6.82
N ALA A 89 32.78 -4.01 -6.34
CA ALA A 89 32.36 -3.51 -5.03
C ALA A 89 30.86 -3.14 -5.02
N SER A 90 30.39 -2.39 -6.02
CA SER A 90 28.95 -2.07 -6.16
C SER A 90 28.09 -3.31 -6.36
N GLN A 91 28.57 -4.32 -7.09
CA GLN A 91 27.86 -5.58 -7.24
C GLN A 91 27.76 -6.37 -5.94
N LYS A 92 28.84 -6.39 -5.14
CA LYS A 92 28.83 -7.02 -3.82
C LYS A 92 27.87 -6.29 -2.86
N GLU A 93 27.91 -4.97 -2.80
CA GLU A 93 26.99 -4.17 -1.97
C GLU A 93 25.52 -4.44 -2.34
N LEU A 94 25.23 -4.56 -3.64
CA LEU A 94 23.88 -4.86 -4.13
C LEU A 94 23.45 -6.29 -3.80
N SER A 95 24.38 -7.27 -3.86
CA SER A 95 24.13 -8.66 -3.44
C SER A 95 23.84 -8.74 -1.95
N ASP A 96 24.71 -8.17 -1.12
CA ASP A 96 24.58 -8.15 0.34
C ASP A 96 23.26 -7.48 0.76
N PHE A 97 22.91 -6.37 0.10
CA PHE A 97 21.62 -5.70 0.31
C PHE A 97 20.44 -6.59 -0.10
N SER A 98 20.49 -7.22 -1.28
CA SER A 98 19.43 -8.11 -1.74
C SER A 98 19.23 -9.29 -0.79
N GLU A 99 20.30 -9.91 -0.33
CA GLU A 99 20.26 -11.01 0.65
C GLU A 99 19.67 -10.59 1.98
N TRP A 100 20.03 -9.40 2.48
CA TRP A 100 19.45 -8.85 3.70
C TRP A 100 17.94 -8.61 3.56
N VAL A 101 17.50 -8.03 2.44
CA VAL A 101 16.07 -7.82 2.16
C VAL A 101 15.32 -9.15 2.10
N LEU A 102 15.89 -10.17 1.45
CA LEU A 102 15.29 -11.51 1.40
C LEU A 102 15.21 -12.15 2.79
N SER A 103 16.27 -12.03 3.59
CA SER A 103 16.33 -12.55 4.97
C SER A 103 15.25 -11.93 5.86
N ILE A 104 14.93 -10.64 5.69
CA ILE A 104 13.80 -9.99 6.37
C ILE A 104 12.47 -10.65 5.97
N GLY A 105 12.26 -10.89 4.67
CA GLY A 105 11.02 -11.51 4.17
C GLY A 105 10.84 -12.96 4.60
N GLU A 106 11.92 -13.68 4.81
CA GLU A 106 11.92 -15.09 5.23
C GLU A 106 11.95 -15.27 6.76
N GLY A 107 12.23 -14.19 7.51
CA GLY A 107 12.35 -14.24 8.96
C GLY A 107 13.64 -14.94 9.42
N ASN A 108 14.70 -14.82 8.62
CA ASN A 108 16.01 -15.44 8.87
C ASN A 108 17.04 -14.47 9.48
N VAL A 109 16.64 -13.21 9.73
CA VAL A 109 17.53 -12.21 10.36
C VAL A 109 17.74 -12.55 11.83
N PRO A 110 18.97 -12.42 12.37
CA PRO A 110 19.23 -12.58 13.79
C PRO A 110 18.33 -11.64 14.61
N SER A 111 17.50 -12.21 15.49
CA SER A 111 16.55 -11.46 16.32
C SER A 111 16.84 -11.60 17.80
N GLN A 112 16.51 -10.57 18.57
CA GLN A 112 16.57 -10.62 20.03
C GLN A 112 15.26 -11.18 20.58
N LEU A 113 15.22 -12.50 20.87
CA LEU A 113 14.09 -13.28 21.42
C LEU A 113 12.75 -13.15 20.65
N PRO A 114 11.86 -14.15 20.67
CA PRO A 114 10.50 -13.96 20.17
C PRO A 114 9.71 -13.05 21.13
N ILE A 115 9.02 -12.05 20.58
CA ILE A 115 8.08 -11.20 21.34
C ILE A 115 6.78 -11.99 21.49
N ASP A 116 6.46 -12.51 22.68
CA ASP A 116 5.18 -13.12 23.13
C ASP A 116 4.51 -14.20 22.24
N THR A 117 4.93 -14.35 20.98
CA THR A 117 4.30 -15.07 19.89
C THR A 117 5.40 -15.56 18.92
N PRO A 118 5.27 -16.77 18.35
CA PRO A 118 6.34 -17.42 17.60
C PRO A 118 6.65 -16.79 16.22
N ASP A 119 5.74 -15.96 15.70
CA ASP A 119 5.86 -15.35 14.36
C ASP A 119 6.44 -13.93 14.38
N GLU A 120 6.64 -13.39 15.58
CA GLU A 120 7.08 -12.02 15.81
C GLU A 120 8.52 -12.00 16.29
N MET A 121 9.34 -11.22 15.59
CA MET A 121 10.77 -11.11 15.85
C MET A 121 11.13 -9.64 15.99
N LEU A 122 11.92 -9.32 17.00
CA LEU A 122 12.54 -8.00 17.10
C LEU A 122 13.86 -8.03 16.30
N VAL A 123 13.92 -7.28 15.20
CA VAL A 123 15.07 -7.25 14.30
C VAL A 123 15.83 -5.92 14.43
N PRO A 124 17.17 -5.95 14.60
CA PRO A 124 17.98 -4.75 14.54
C PRO A 124 18.11 -4.27 13.09
N ILE A 125 17.94 -2.96 12.89
CA ILE A 125 18.12 -2.32 11.59
C ILE A 125 19.58 -1.84 11.47
N PRO A 126 20.27 -2.14 10.35
CA PRO A 126 21.63 -1.66 10.13
C PRO A 126 21.75 -0.13 10.23
N GLN A 127 22.82 0.32 10.86
CA GLN A 127 23.06 1.72 11.19
C GLN A 127 23.09 2.65 9.97
N ASP A 128 23.47 2.12 8.79
CA ASP A 128 23.49 2.87 7.53
C ASP A 128 22.09 3.34 7.06
N PHE A 129 21.04 2.65 7.50
CA PHE A 129 19.66 2.95 7.14
C PHE A 129 18.97 3.89 8.13
N LEU A 130 19.45 3.92 9.37
CA LEU A 130 18.80 4.65 10.46
C LEU A 130 19.05 6.15 10.37
N ILE A 131 17.98 6.91 10.53
CA ILE A 131 18.06 8.35 10.82
C ILE A 131 18.27 8.50 12.32
N LYS A 132 19.37 9.16 12.70
CA LYS A 132 19.78 9.37 14.10
C LYS A 132 19.68 10.83 14.49
N ASP A 133 19.75 11.08 15.79
CA ASP A 133 19.99 12.41 16.38
C ASP A 133 19.04 13.50 15.85
N TYR A 134 17.74 13.20 15.87
CA TYR A 134 16.70 14.13 15.44
C TYR A 134 16.05 14.85 16.63
N THR A 135 15.64 16.11 16.42
CA THR A 135 14.83 16.87 17.37
C THR A 135 13.35 16.58 17.21
N GLU A 136 12.88 16.58 15.96
CA GLU A 136 11.50 16.28 15.59
C GLU A 136 11.47 15.23 14.46
N PRO A 137 10.68 14.14 14.61
CA PRO A 137 10.73 12.99 13.70
C PRO A 137 10.20 13.31 12.30
N ILE A 138 9.07 14.02 12.22
CA ILE A 138 8.38 14.33 10.95
C ILE A 138 9.21 15.28 10.08
N PRO A 139 9.69 16.44 10.57
CA PRO A 139 10.60 17.28 9.79
C PRO A 139 11.81 16.51 9.28
N THR A 140 12.45 15.72 10.14
CA THR A 140 13.68 14.99 9.80
C THR A 140 13.46 13.93 8.71
N ILE A 141 12.39 13.11 8.80
CA ILE A 141 12.10 12.13 7.74
C ILE A 141 11.74 12.83 6.43
N VAL A 142 11.02 13.96 6.48
CA VAL A 142 10.67 14.75 5.31
C VAL A 142 11.92 15.28 4.62
N ASP A 143 12.83 15.91 5.36
CA ASP A 143 14.07 16.45 4.81
C ASP A 143 14.99 15.36 4.23
N SER A 144 15.00 14.18 4.87
CA SER A 144 15.81 13.04 4.39
C SER A 144 15.33 12.47 3.05
N VAL A 145 14.01 12.48 2.79
CA VAL A 145 13.41 11.91 1.57
C VAL A 145 13.23 12.96 0.50
N TYR A 146 12.76 14.14 0.91
CA TYR A 146 12.41 15.26 0.07
C TYR A 146 13.40 16.43 0.24
N ALA A 147 14.70 16.15 0.07
CA ALA A 147 15.74 17.17 0.08
C ALA A 147 15.43 18.30 -0.92
N ASP A 148 15.50 19.55 -0.46
CA ASP A 148 15.19 20.75 -1.26
C ASP A 148 13.74 20.82 -1.77
N LEU A 149 12.77 20.35 -0.97
CA LEU A 149 11.36 20.31 -1.36
C LEU A 149 10.81 21.67 -1.80
N ALA A 150 11.18 22.76 -1.12
CA ALA A 150 10.69 24.10 -1.43
C ALA A 150 10.94 24.52 -2.89
N ASN A 151 12.04 24.06 -3.50
CA ASN A 151 12.38 24.33 -4.89
C ASN A 151 11.93 23.22 -5.84
N GLN A 152 11.85 21.97 -5.36
CA GLN A 152 11.54 20.79 -6.19
C GLN A 152 10.05 20.38 -6.19
N TYR A 153 9.17 21.01 -5.41
CA TYR A 153 7.77 20.59 -5.25
C TYR A 153 6.92 20.64 -6.52
N LYS A 154 7.39 21.25 -7.61
CA LYS A 154 6.73 21.21 -8.93
C LYS A 154 7.38 20.22 -9.90
N ASN A 155 8.54 19.65 -9.54
CA ASN A 155 9.29 18.75 -10.40
C ASN A 155 8.70 17.33 -10.32
N VAL A 156 8.01 16.92 -11.39
CA VAL A 156 7.35 15.61 -11.48
C VAL A 156 8.35 14.45 -11.39
N ASP A 157 9.51 14.57 -12.02
CA ASP A 157 10.51 13.50 -12.04
C ASP A 157 11.15 13.27 -10.67
N TYR A 158 11.34 14.35 -9.92
CA TYR A 158 11.77 14.31 -8.54
C TYR A 158 10.71 13.64 -7.64
N LEU A 159 9.46 14.08 -7.73
CA LEU A 159 8.38 13.60 -6.85
C LEU A 159 7.92 12.18 -7.15
N LYS A 160 7.92 11.75 -8.43
CA LYS A 160 7.44 10.41 -8.82
C LYS A 160 8.29 9.30 -8.23
N THR A 161 9.57 9.56 -7.98
CA THR A 161 10.55 8.56 -7.54
C THR A 161 10.75 8.51 -6.02
N ARG A 162 9.99 9.30 -5.24
CA ARG A 162 10.06 9.41 -3.78
C ARG A 162 8.73 9.06 -3.11
N ALA A 163 8.80 8.48 -1.91
CA ALA A 163 7.67 8.41 -0.98
C ALA A 163 8.15 8.17 0.46
N ILE A 164 7.34 8.62 1.43
CA ILE A 164 7.43 8.19 2.83
C ILE A 164 6.40 7.08 3.07
N LEU A 165 6.81 6.00 3.72
CA LEU A 165 5.99 4.83 3.99
C LEU A 165 5.76 4.68 5.49
N CYS A 166 4.49 4.53 5.88
CA CYS A 166 4.10 4.30 7.27
C CYS A 166 3.17 3.09 7.41
N PRO A 167 3.09 2.45 8.58
CA PRO A 167 2.15 1.34 8.78
C PRO A 167 0.67 1.77 8.80
N LYS A 168 0.36 2.93 9.40
CA LYS A 168 -1.02 3.40 9.65
C LYS A 168 -1.37 4.66 8.85
N ASN A 169 -2.66 4.88 8.58
CA ASN A 169 -3.13 6.06 7.83
C ASN A 169 -2.96 7.36 8.64
N ASP A 170 -3.16 7.34 9.96
CA ASP A 170 -3.11 8.56 10.77
C ASP A 170 -1.73 9.24 10.67
N THR A 171 -0.64 8.48 10.76
CA THR A 171 0.73 8.99 10.56
C THR A 171 0.97 9.47 9.14
N VAL A 172 0.38 8.81 8.13
CA VAL A 172 0.44 9.26 6.73
C VAL A 172 -0.24 10.62 6.57
N ASP A 173 -1.39 10.82 7.20
CA ASP A 173 -2.16 12.05 7.11
C ASP A 173 -1.46 13.19 7.88
N GLU A 174 -0.84 12.89 9.02
CA GLU A 174 0.02 13.80 9.78
C GLU A 174 1.19 14.32 8.93
N ILE A 175 1.97 13.42 8.32
CA ILE A 175 3.11 13.78 7.45
C ILE A 175 2.64 14.56 6.23
N ASN A 176 1.59 14.10 5.54
CA ASN A 176 1.10 14.78 4.34
C ASN A 176 0.60 16.20 4.66
N THR A 177 -0.09 16.38 5.79
CA THR A 177 -0.55 17.70 6.25
C THR A 177 0.62 18.61 6.55
N TYR A 178 1.63 18.11 7.26
CA TYR A 178 2.87 18.84 7.52
C TYR A 178 3.57 19.25 6.21
N ILE A 179 3.75 18.32 5.27
CA ILE A 179 4.41 18.66 3.99
C ILE A 179 3.64 19.73 3.23
N VAL A 180 2.31 19.64 3.14
CA VAL A 180 1.50 20.65 2.44
C VAL A 180 1.58 22.02 3.10
N SER A 181 1.73 22.09 4.43
CA SER A 181 1.87 23.37 5.14
C SER A 181 3.18 24.08 4.78
N LEU A 182 4.27 23.34 4.53
CA LEU A 182 5.58 23.87 4.13
C LEU A 182 5.63 24.46 2.72
N LEU A 183 4.78 24.00 1.80
CA LEU A 183 4.88 24.38 0.39
C LEU A 183 4.49 25.86 0.17
N PRO A 184 5.13 26.57 -0.76
CA PRO A 184 4.69 27.90 -1.14
C PRO A 184 3.38 27.85 -1.93
N GLY A 185 2.58 28.92 -1.83
CA GLY A 185 1.31 29.09 -2.55
C GLY A 185 0.07 29.01 -1.65
N GLU A 186 -1.05 29.47 -2.19
CA GLU A 186 -2.32 29.54 -1.46
C GLU A 186 -2.97 28.16 -1.33
N ILE A 187 -3.42 27.86 -0.10
CA ILE A 187 -4.21 26.66 0.18
C ILE A 187 -5.62 26.86 -0.38
N LYS A 188 -6.09 25.90 -1.17
CA LYS A 188 -7.52 25.77 -1.47
C LYS A 188 -8.10 24.63 -0.64
N GLN A 189 -9.04 25.00 0.23
CA GLN A 189 -9.76 24.08 1.08
C GLN A 189 -11.01 23.55 0.37
N TYR A 190 -11.22 22.24 0.40
CA TYR A 190 -12.42 21.59 -0.08
C TYR A 190 -13.09 20.81 1.04
N LEU A 191 -14.21 21.35 1.52
CA LEU A 191 -15.08 20.66 2.47
C LEU A 191 -16.01 19.70 1.75
N SER A 192 -16.22 18.54 2.33
CA SER A 192 -17.14 17.53 1.81
C SER A 192 -18.59 17.81 2.21
N CYS A 193 -19.53 17.15 1.55
CA CYS A 193 -20.93 17.15 1.96
C CYS A 193 -21.32 15.74 2.42
N ASP A 194 -21.66 15.62 3.69
CA ASP A 194 -21.91 14.33 4.35
C ASP A 194 -23.39 14.18 4.69
N LYS A 195 -23.90 12.96 4.55
CA LYS A 195 -25.25 12.60 4.99
C LYS A 195 -25.36 11.11 5.31
N VAL A 196 -26.39 10.75 6.06
CA VAL A 196 -26.77 9.37 6.27
C VAL A 196 -27.58 8.87 5.07
N VAL A 197 -27.27 7.68 4.56
CA VAL A 197 -28.08 7.02 3.54
C VAL A 197 -29.32 6.42 4.22
N LYS A 198 -30.51 6.86 3.79
CA LYS A 198 -31.79 6.32 4.23
C LYS A 198 -32.00 4.92 3.66
N ALA A 199 -32.22 3.94 4.52
CA ALA A 199 -32.69 2.62 4.12
C ALA A 199 -34.21 2.66 3.85
N PRO A 200 -34.80 1.72 3.10
CA PRO A 200 -36.24 1.69 2.88
C PRO A 200 -37.06 1.71 4.18
N ASP A 201 -36.49 1.15 5.26
CA ASP A 201 -37.11 1.04 6.58
C ASP A 201 -36.61 2.09 7.60
N SER A 202 -35.83 3.10 7.16
CA SER A 202 -35.29 4.10 8.08
C SER A 202 -36.29 5.21 8.37
N HIS A 203 -36.52 5.51 9.65
CA HIS A 203 -37.34 6.65 10.08
C HIS A 203 -36.77 7.98 9.55
N GLU A 204 -37.64 8.91 9.16
CA GLU A 204 -37.25 10.22 8.60
C GLU A 204 -36.35 11.05 9.53
N SER A 205 -36.38 10.77 10.84
CA SER A 205 -35.63 11.47 11.89
C SER A 205 -34.16 11.06 12.02
N TYR A 206 -33.64 10.10 11.24
CA TYR A 206 -32.23 9.66 11.32
C TYR A 206 -31.22 10.80 11.04
N ASP A 207 -31.59 11.78 10.21
CA ASP A 207 -30.74 12.95 9.93
C ASP A 207 -30.60 13.88 11.15
N ILE A 208 -31.53 13.80 12.11
CA ILE A 208 -31.53 14.59 13.35
C ILE A 208 -30.70 13.89 14.45
N LEU A 209 -30.60 12.56 14.39
CA LEU A 209 -29.92 11.75 15.42
C LEU A 209 -28.40 11.87 15.39
N TYR A 210 -27.81 12.29 14.26
CA TYR A 210 -26.36 12.36 14.10
C TYR A 210 -25.93 13.77 13.69
N PRO A 211 -25.25 14.52 14.59
CA PRO A 211 -24.71 15.83 14.27
C PRO A 211 -23.75 15.77 13.08
N ILE A 212 -23.72 16.84 12.27
CA ILE A 212 -22.87 16.89 11.07
C ILE A 212 -21.37 16.82 11.44
N GLU A 213 -20.99 17.34 12.60
CA GLU A 213 -19.63 17.29 13.14
C GLU A 213 -19.19 15.84 13.37
N LEU A 214 -20.10 14.98 13.85
CA LEU A 214 -19.84 13.56 13.97
C LEU A 214 -19.60 12.95 12.59
N LEU A 215 -20.48 13.20 11.62
CA LEU A 215 -20.34 12.66 10.27
C LEU A 215 -19.02 13.10 9.61
N ASN A 216 -18.65 14.37 9.76
CA ASN A 216 -17.43 14.96 9.23
C ASN A 216 -16.17 14.33 9.85
N SER A 217 -16.21 13.92 11.12
CA SER A 217 -15.09 13.24 11.80
C SER A 217 -14.89 11.78 11.38
N LEU A 218 -15.89 11.15 10.76
CA LEU A 218 -15.79 9.76 10.32
C LEU A 218 -14.88 9.64 9.10
N ASN A 219 -13.91 8.73 9.20
CA ASN A 219 -12.97 8.37 8.14
C ASN A 219 -12.96 6.85 7.94
N GLY A 220 -12.43 6.41 6.81
CA GLY A 220 -12.39 5.00 6.46
C GLY A 220 -11.35 4.66 5.40
N SER A 221 -11.12 3.36 5.21
CA SER A 221 -10.17 2.88 4.19
C SER A 221 -10.64 3.26 2.79
N ASN A 222 -9.72 3.81 1.97
CA ASN A 222 -10.02 4.33 0.64
C ASN A 222 -11.22 5.31 0.62
N PHE A 223 -11.41 6.09 1.67
CA PHE A 223 -12.46 7.09 1.78
C PHE A 223 -11.79 8.45 2.04
N PRO A 224 -12.10 9.49 1.25
CA PRO A 224 -11.48 10.80 1.42
C PRO A 224 -11.93 11.43 2.74
N THR A 225 -11.04 12.22 3.33
CA THR A 225 -11.33 13.01 4.53
C THR A 225 -12.38 14.07 4.23
N HIS A 226 -13.06 14.55 5.28
CA HIS A 226 -14.03 15.62 5.15
C HIS A 226 -13.37 16.89 4.58
N GLU A 227 -12.21 17.24 5.12
CA GLU A 227 -11.42 18.39 4.71
C GLU A 227 -10.25 17.95 3.83
N LEU A 228 -10.11 18.57 2.65
CA LEU A 228 -8.96 18.42 1.78
C LEU A 228 -8.30 19.77 1.54
N ASN A 229 -7.07 19.93 2.02
CA ASN A 229 -6.24 21.10 1.81
C ASN A 229 -5.23 20.83 0.71
N LEU A 230 -5.33 21.57 -0.41
CA LEU A 230 -4.50 21.35 -1.59
C LEU A 230 -3.83 22.64 -2.06
N LYS A 231 -2.66 22.49 -2.68
CA LYS A 231 -1.93 23.53 -3.40
C LYS A 231 -1.56 23.01 -4.80
N VAL A 232 -1.34 23.91 -5.75
CA VAL A 232 -0.81 23.54 -7.07
C VAL A 232 0.61 22.97 -6.91
N GLY A 233 0.90 21.85 -7.57
CA GLY A 233 2.15 21.10 -7.45
C GLY A 233 2.09 19.94 -6.45
N VAL A 234 1.03 19.81 -5.64
CA VAL A 234 0.90 18.71 -4.68
C VAL A 234 0.63 17.37 -5.41
N PRO A 235 1.40 16.31 -5.13
CA PRO A 235 1.07 14.95 -5.52
C PRO A 235 -0.18 14.46 -4.80
N ILE A 236 -1.09 13.86 -5.56
CA ILE A 236 -2.32 13.25 -5.10
C ILE A 236 -2.43 11.82 -5.62
N MET A 237 -3.22 10.99 -4.94
CA MET A 237 -3.52 9.62 -5.35
C MET A 237 -5.03 9.42 -5.45
N LEU A 238 -5.48 8.77 -6.52
CA LEU A 238 -6.88 8.39 -6.68
C LEU A 238 -7.28 7.26 -5.74
N LEU A 239 -8.48 7.35 -5.17
CA LEU A 239 -9.07 6.38 -4.24
C LEU A 239 -10.11 5.46 -4.90
N ARG A 240 -10.50 5.76 -6.14
CA ARG A 240 -11.50 5.02 -6.90
C ARG A 240 -11.09 4.90 -8.37
N ASN A 241 -11.60 3.85 -9.00
CA ASN A 241 -11.56 3.72 -10.44
C ASN A 241 -12.58 4.69 -11.04
N LEU A 242 -12.11 5.69 -11.78
CA LEU A 242 -12.96 6.65 -12.48
C LEU A 242 -13.07 6.30 -13.96
N ASN A 243 -11.93 6.04 -14.59
CA ASN A 243 -11.88 5.61 -15.98
C ASN A 243 -10.60 4.80 -16.22
N GLN A 244 -10.75 3.47 -16.22
CA GLN A 244 -9.64 2.54 -16.36
C GLN A 244 -8.99 2.60 -17.75
N SER A 245 -9.77 2.93 -18.79
CA SER A 245 -9.28 2.98 -20.18
C SER A 245 -8.23 4.07 -20.42
N ILE A 246 -8.19 5.10 -19.57
CA ILE A 246 -7.23 6.22 -19.62
C ILE A 246 -6.32 6.25 -18.38
N GLY A 247 -6.25 5.16 -17.62
CA GLY A 247 -5.35 5.02 -16.47
C GLY A 247 -5.82 5.68 -15.17
N LEU A 248 -7.08 6.14 -15.07
CA LEU A 248 -7.66 6.69 -13.83
C LEU A 248 -8.22 5.59 -12.94
N CYS A 249 -7.29 4.83 -12.34
CA CYS A 249 -7.55 3.74 -11.42
C CYS A 249 -7.23 4.14 -9.97
N ASN A 250 -7.75 3.38 -9.01
CA ASN A 250 -7.35 3.47 -7.61
C ASN A 250 -5.84 3.24 -7.48
N GLY A 251 -5.14 4.15 -6.81
CA GLY A 251 -3.69 4.13 -6.65
C GLY A 251 -2.92 4.93 -7.69
N THR A 252 -3.55 5.40 -8.77
CA THR A 252 -2.88 6.27 -9.76
C THR A 252 -2.41 7.56 -9.06
N ARG A 253 -1.12 7.87 -9.19
CA ARG A 253 -0.50 9.10 -8.67
C ARG A 253 -0.56 10.20 -9.72
N LEU A 254 -1.00 11.40 -9.31
CA LEU A 254 -1.10 12.57 -10.16
C LEU A 254 -0.49 13.78 -9.46
N ILE A 255 -0.10 14.80 -10.22
CA ILE A 255 0.29 16.10 -9.69
C ILE A 255 -0.79 17.13 -9.99
N VAL A 256 -1.20 17.92 -9.00
CA VAL A 256 -2.19 18.98 -9.18
C VAL A 256 -1.62 20.09 -10.04
N THR A 257 -2.30 20.45 -11.13
CA THR A 257 -1.90 21.55 -12.02
C THR A 257 -2.81 22.76 -11.90
N ALA A 258 -4.09 22.58 -11.58
CA ALA A 258 -5.03 23.66 -11.31
C ALA A 258 -6.14 23.22 -10.35
N LEU A 259 -6.66 24.18 -9.57
CA LEU A 259 -7.61 23.96 -8.50
C LEU A 259 -8.90 24.77 -8.75
N GLY A 260 -9.87 24.18 -9.44
CA GLY A 260 -11.19 24.77 -9.68
C GLY A 260 -12.19 24.42 -8.57
N ASP A 261 -13.32 25.12 -8.52
CA ASP A 261 -14.33 24.90 -7.46
C ASP A 261 -15.03 23.54 -7.61
N MET A 262 -15.28 23.14 -8.86
CA MET A 262 -16.04 21.92 -9.19
C MET A 262 -15.16 20.75 -9.65
N VAL A 263 -13.97 21.04 -10.17
CA VAL A 263 -13.04 20.07 -10.74
C VAL A 263 -11.60 20.41 -10.36
N ILE A 264 -10.80 19.38 -10.13
CA ILE A 264 -9.35 19.49 -9.97
C ILE A 264 -8.69 19.04 -11.26
N GLN A 265 -7.79 19.86 -11.81
CA GLN A 265 -6.95 19.44 -12.93
C GLN A 265 -5.65 18.86 -12.38
N ALA A 266 -5.31 17.67 -12.87
CA ALA A 266 -4.08 16.99 -12.47
C ALA A 266 -3.44 16.25 -13.64
N THR A 267 -2.14 15.99 -13.55
CA THR A 267 -1.38 15.27 -14.58
C THR A 267 -0.88 13.95 -14.03
N ILE A 268 -1.05 12.86 -14.78
CA ILE A 268 -0.64 11.51 -14.36
C ILE A 268 0.89 11.43 -14.26
N MET A 269 1.41 10.95 -13.11
CA MET A 269 2.85 10.89 -12.82
C MET A 269 3.49 9.53 -13.11
N SER A 270 2.69 8.45 -13.19
CA SER A 270 3.19 7.07 -13.37
C SER A 270 2.26 6.21 -14.23
N GLY A 271 2.80 5.12 -14.80
CA GLY A 271 2.06 4.15 -15.62
C GLY A 271 2.04 4.46 -17.12
N SER A 272 1.15 3.81 -17.87
CA SER A 272 1.12 3.91 -19.34
C SER A 272 0.65 5.27 -19.87
N PHE A 273 0.02 6.08 -19.01
CA PHE A 273 -0.60 7.37 -19.38
C PHE A 273 0.12 8.57 -18.76
N VAL A 274 1.41 8.44 -18.42
CA VAL A 274 2.21 9.55 -17.87
C VAL A 274 2.11 10.81 -18.73
N GLY A 275 2.02 11.97 -18.07
CA GLY A 275 1.95 13.27 -18.75
C GLY A 275 0.57 13.67 -19.25
N HIS A 276 -0.42 12.77 -19.23
CA HIS A 276 -1.78 13.12 -19.62
C HIS A 276 -2.46 13.96 -18.54
N SER A 277 -3.04 15.09 -18.95
CA SER A 277 -3.84 15.95 -18.08
C SER A 277 -5.28 15.46 -18.00
N VAL A 278 -5.84 15.45 -16.80
CA VAL A 278 -7.19 14.95 -16.51
C VAL A 278 -7.93 15.89 -15.57
N LEU A 279 -9.26 15.84 -15.63
CA LEU A 279 -10.15 16.54 -14.70
C LEU A 279 -10.79 15.54 -13.74
N ILE A 280 -10.65 15.80 -12.45
CA ILE A 280 -11.19 14.96 -11.39
C ILE A 280 -12.39 15.69 -10.77
N PRO A 281 -13.62 15.18 -10.92
CA PRO A 281 -14.80 15.75 -10.29
C PRO A 281 -15.01 15.21 -8.86
N ARG A 282 -15.86 15.90 -8.09
CA ARG A 282 -16.41 15.34 -6.86
C ARG A 282 -17.38 14.20 -7.19
N ILE A 283 -17.28 13.09 -6.48
CA ILE A 283 -18.20 11.95 -6.61
C ILE A 283 -18.83 11.63 -5.26
N ARG A 284 -19.93 10.87 -5.27
CA ARG A 284 -20.55 10.33 -4.05
C ARG A 284 -19.85 9.03 -3.68
N LEU A 285 -19.45 8.91 -2.44
CA LEU A 285 -18.75 7.77 -1.88
C LEU A 285 -19.52 7.28 -0.67
N THR A 286 -19.67 5.97 -0.52
CA THR A 286 -20.32 5.37 0.63
C THR A 286 -19.31 4.70 1.54
N LEU A 287 -19.36 4.99 2.83
CA LEU A 287 -18.65 4.26 3.87
C LEU A 287 -19.63 3.37 4.62
N LYS A 288 -19.45 2.05 4.46
CA LYS A 288 -20.17 1.03 5.23
C LYS A 288 -19.21 0.50 6.29
N ASN A 289 -19.57 0.63 7.55
CA ASN A 289 -18.80 0.12 8.68
C ASN A 289 -19.74 -0.68 9.57
N HIS A 290 -19.40 -1.94 9.86
CA HIS A 290 -20.21 -2.82 10.72
C HIS A 290 -20.40 -2.29 12.15
N LYS A 291 -19.54 -1.35 12.59
CA LYS A 291 -19.65 -0.68 13.89
C LYS A 291 -20.63 0.51 13.87
N LEU A 292 -21.01 1.00 12.69
CA LEU A 292 -21.93 2.11 12.56
C LEU A 292 -23.33 1.58 12.23
N PRO A 293 -24.39 2.11 12.87
CA PRO A 293 -25.76 1.69 12.60
C PRO A 293 -26.32 2.29 11.27
N PHE A 294 -25.48 2.95 10.49
CA PHE A 294 -25.86 3.61 9.25
C PHE A 294 -24.74 3.55 8.19
N VAL A 295 -25.12 3.87 6.95
CA VAL A 295 -24.16 4.07 5.86
C VAL A 295 -23.96 5.57 5.64
N LEU A 296 -22.71 6.02 5.72
CA LEU A 296 -22.35 7.41 5.45
C LEU A 296 -22.19 7.59 3.92
N GLU A 297 -22.84 8.60 3.34
CA GLU A 297 -22.54 9.10 2.00
C GLU A 297 -21.78 10.43 2.11
N ARG A 298 -20.58 10.48 1.52
CA ARG A 298 -19.75 11.68 1.40
C ARG A 298 -19.61 12.07 -0.06
N ARG A 299 -19.95 13.31 -0.39
CA ARG A 299 -19.63 13.90 -1.70
C ARG A 299 -18.32 14.67 -1.59
N GLN A 300 -17.26 14.12 -2.19
CA GLN A 300 -15.92 14.71 -2.15
C GLN A 300 -15.11 14.29 -3.39
N PHE A 301 -13.98 14.95 -3.64
CA PHE A 301 -13.00 14.44 -4.61
C PHE A 301 -12.43 13.10 -4.14
N PRO A 302 -12.37 12.07 -5.01
CA PRO A 302 -11.93 10.74 -4.62
C PRO A 302 -10.39 10.65 -4.63
N ILE A 303 -9.74 11.55 -3.91
CA ILE A 303 -8.28 11.71 -3.87
C ILE A 303 -7.78 11.85 -2.44
N ARG A 304 -6.48 11.62 -2.25
CA ARG A 304 -5.73 12.01 -1.05
C ARG A 304 -4.36 12.56 -1.44
N VAL A 305 -3.74 13.38 -0.59
CA VAL A 305 -2.34 13.81 -0.76
C VAL A 305 -1.41 12.59 -0.70
N CYS A 306 -0.33 12.61 -1.48
CA CYS A 306 0.52 11.44 -1.73
C CYS A 306 2.03 11.74 -1.71
N TYR A 307 2.50 12.44 -0.67
CA TYR A 307 3.93 12.45 -0.32
C TYR A 307 4.29 11.27 0.58
N ALA A 308 3.40 10.96 1.52
CA ALA A 308 3.41 9.74 2.31
C ALA A 308 2.26 8.81 1.90
N MET A 309 2.45 7.50 2.06
CA MET A 309 1.41 6.49 1.87
C MET A 309 1.62 5.31 2.81
N THR A 310 0.60 4.47 2.98
CA THR A 310 0.77 3.27 3.81
C THR A 310 1.64 2.25 3.10
N ILE A 311 2.37 1.45 3.88
CA ILE A 311 3.19 0.34 3.34
C ILE A 311 2.34 -0.57 2.45
N ASN A 312 1.11 -0.89 2.86
CA ASN A 312 0.18 -1.71 2.08
C ASN A 312 -0.14 -1.10 0.70
N LYS A 313 -0.23 0.24 0.59
CA LYS A 313 -0.45 0.93 -0.68
C LYS A 313 0.80 1.01 -1.56
N SER A 314 1.98 0.91 -0.96
CA SER A 314 3.24 0.89 -1.70
C SER A 314 3.53 -0.45 -2.38
N GLN A 315 2.81 -1.52 -2.02
CA GLN A 315 3.05 -2.86 -2.55
C GLN A 315 2.95 -2.88 -4.09
N GLY A 316 4.00 -3.37 -4.74
CA GLY A 316 4.12 -3.39 -6.20
C GLY A 316 4.73 -2.13 -6.81
N GLN A 317 4.92 -1.05 -6.04
CA GLN A 317 5.62 0.14 -6.52
C GLN A 317 7.15 0.00 -6.42
N THR A 318 7.85 0.77 -7.24
CA THR A 318 9.32 0.88 -7.24
C THR A 318 9.68 2.36 -7.15
N LEU A 319 10.52 2.73 -6.18
CA LEU A 319 10.89 4.10 -5.86
C LEU A 319 12.41 4.22 -5.75
N ALA A 320 12.98 5.35 -6.17
CA ALA A 320 14.41 5.59 -6.06
C ALA A 320 14.81 5.93 -4.62
N THR A 321 13.95 6.66 -3.89
CA THR A 321 14.17 7.05 -2.50
C THR A 321 12.93 6.75 -1.68
N VAL A 322 13.11 6.06 -0.57
CA VAL A 322 12.06 5.60 0.33
C VAL A 322 12.45 5.94 1.75
N GLY A 323 11.63 6.76 2.41
CA GLY A 323 11.69 6.90 3.86
C GLY A 323 10.67 5.98 4.50
N ILE A 324 11.06 5.19 5.48
CA ILE A 324 10.15 4.38 6.29
C ILE A 324 10.06 5.04 7.65
N TYR A 325 8.88 5.52 8.04
CA TYR A 325 8.66 6.05 9.38
C TYR A 325 7.77 5.10 10.19
N LEU A 326 8.37 4.52 11.22
CA LEU A 326 7.75 3.57 12.13
C LEU A 326 7.50 4.25 13.50
N LYS A 327 6.58 5.24 13.51
CA LYS A 327 5.98 5.78 14.75
C LYS A 327 5.28 4.71 15.58
N THR A 328 4.77 3.69 14.88
CA THR A 328 4.31 2.44 15.48
C THR A 328 4.94 1.29 14.72
N PRO A 329 5.24 0.15 15.37
CA PRO A 329 5.76 -1.02 14.68
C PRO A 329 4.81 -1.55 13.60
N VAL A 330 5.37 -2.31 12.66
CA VAL A 330 4.56 -3.09 11.71
C VAL A 330 3.70 -4.13 12.45
N PHE A 331 2.55 -4.46 11.89
CA PHE A 331 1.52 -5.26 12.58
C PHE A 331 0.95 -6.41 11.74
N THR A 332 1.48 -6.64 10.53
CA THR A 332 1.05 -7.77 9.70
C THR A 332 2.20 -8.43 8.95
N HIS A 333 1.96 -9.65 8.48
CA HIS A 333 2.91 -10.45 7.73
C HIS A 333 3.52 -9.69 6.56
N GLY A 334 4.85 -9.74 6.44
CA GLY A 334 5.56 -9.23 5.27
C GLY A 334 5.51 -7.71 5.10
N GLN A 335 4.96 -6.97 6.06
CA GLN A 335 4.80 -5.52 5.95
C GLN A 335 6.18 -4.82 5.94
N LEU A 336 7.08 -5.18 6.86
CA LEU A 336 8.45 -4.64 6.87
C LEU A 336 9.21 -4.99 5.58
N TYR A 337 9.10 -6.24 5.13
CA TYR A 337 9.67 -6.69 3.85
C TYR A 337 9.15 -5.88 2.67
N VAL A 338 7.84 -5.63 2.59
CA VAL A 338 7.26 -4.80 1.53
C VAL A 338 7.85 -3.40 1.57
N ALA A 339 7.92 -2.77 2.74
CA ALA A 339 8.42 -1.41 2.89
C ALA A 339 9.88 -1.26 2.39
N ILE A 340 10.76 -2.14 2.87
CA ILE A 340 12.19 -2.12 2.53
C ILE A 340 12.42 -2.44 1.05
N SER A 341 11.67 -3.42 0.50
CA SER A 341 11.86 -3.88 -0.88
C SER A 341 11.35 -2.91 -1.95
N ARG A 342 10.79 -1.74 -1.60
CA ARG A 342 10.30 -0.75 -2.57
C ARG A 342 11.42 0.06 -3.22
N VAL A 343 12.58 0.15 -2.58
CA VAL A 343 13.71 0.95 -3.04
C VAL A 343 14.49 0.26 -4.18
N THR A 344 15.14 1.04 -5.05
CA THR A 344 16.01 0.52 -6.12
C THR A 344 17.49 0.40 -5.74
N SER A 345 17.91 0.99 -4.61
CA SER A 345 19.30 0.99 -4.15
C SER A 345 19.39 1.09 -2.62
N LYS A 346 20.51 0.62 -2.04
CA LYS A 346 20.79 0.74 -0.61
C LYS A 346 20.75 2.20 -0.12
N LYS A 347 21.34 3.12 -0.88
CA LYS A 347 21.42 4.56 -0.54
C LYS A 347 20.07 5.26 -0.53
N GLY A 348 19.11 4.76 -1.31
CA GLY A 348 17.77 5.32 -1.38
C GLY A 348 16.90 5.00 -0.16
N LEU A 349 17.34 4.12 0.74
CA LEU A 349 16.56 3.68 1.89
C LEU A 349 16.94 4.48 3.14
N LYS A 350 15.94 5.07 3.79
CA LYS A 350 16.07 5.71 5.10
C LYS A 350 14.96 5.22 6.02
N ILE A 351 15.29 4.96 7.28
CA ILE A 351 14.36 4.39 8.26
C ILE A 351 14.46 5.22 9.55
N LEU A 352 13.31 5.68 10.03
CA LEU A 352 13.15 6.34 11.33
C LEU A 352 12.19 5.52 12.17
N ILE A 353 12.59 5.17 13.38
CA ILE A 353 11.85 4.27 14.27
C ILE A 353 11.73 4.94 15.64
N GLU A 354 10.52 4.91 16.18
CA GLU A 354 10.23 5.36 17.53
C GLU A 354 9.82 4.17 18.40
N ASP A 355 10.24 4.18 19.66
CA ASP A 355 9.70 3.30 20.68
C ASP A 355 8.32 3.78 21.17
N ASP A 356 7.68 3.01 22.06
CA ASP A 356 6.36 3.35 22.61
C ASP A 356 6.36 4.68 23.41
N ASN A 357 7.53 5.18 23.81
CA ASN A 357 7.70 6.45 24.50
C ASN A 357 8.04 7.61 23.54
N GLY A 358 8.14 7.35 22.23
CA GLY A 358 8.53 8.34 21.21
C GLY A 358 10.04 8.58 21.11
N ASN A 359 10.87 7.77 21.76
CA ASN A 359 12.33 7.89 21.68
C ASN A 359 12.88 7.13 20.46
N TYR A 360 14.08 7.50 20.06
CA TYR A 360 14.84 6.78 19.03
C TYR A 360 14.98 5.29 19.37
N CYS A 361 14.72 4.45 18.36
CA CYS A 361 14.96 3.02 18.42
C CYS A 361 15.75 2.55 17.20
N ASP A 362 16.57 1.51 17.36
CA ASP A 362 17.31 0.86 16.27
C ASP A 362 16.77 -0.53 15.93
N THR A 363 15.75 -0.99 16.64
CA THR A 363 15.09 -2.27 16.43
C THR A 363 13.62 -2.08 16.05
N THR A 364 13.08 -3.01 15.29
CA THR A 364 11.64 -3.01 15.00
C THR A 364 11.10 -4.42 14.87
N LYS A 365 9.77 -4.53 14.94
CA LYS A 365 9.06 -5.78 14.77
C LYS A 365 9.15 -6.27 13.33
N ASN A 366 9.32 -7.56 13.14
CA ASN A 366 9.12 -8.25 11.86
C ASN A 366 8.16 -9.41 12.08
N ILE A 367 7.19 -9.57 11.19
CA ILE A 367 6.12 -10.56 11.32
C ILE A 367 6.17 -11.48 10.10
N VAL A 368 6.46 -12.76 10.32
CA VAL A 368 6.63 -13.75 9.25
C VAL A 368 5.85 -15.01 9.60
N TYR A 369 4.82 -15.33 8.80
CA TYR A 369 4.02 -16.53 8.94
C TYR A 369 4.72 -17.65 8.18
N ARG A 370 5.49 -18.46 8.91
CA ARG A 370 6.32 -19.51 8.31
C ARG A 370 5.50 -20.58 7.61
N GLU A 371 4.24 -20.78 8.01
CA GLU A 371 3.31 -21.72 7.38
C GLU A 371 3.03 -21.34 5.92
N VAL A 372 2.97 -20.03 5.64
CA VAL A 372 2.75 -19.53 4.28
C VAL A 372 3.95 -19.83 3.38
N LEU A 373 5.15 -19.68 3.93
CA LEU A 373 6.39 -19.95 3.22
C LEU A 373 6.61 -21.47 3.04
N ALA A 374 6.27 -22.29 4.03
CA ALA A 374 6.39 -23.75 3.96
C ALA A 374 5.49 -24.36 2.87
N ALA A 375 4.30 -23.79 2.65
CA ALA A 375 3.38 -24.24 1.61
C ALA A 375 3.94 -24.11 0.18
N MET A 376 4.92 -23.22 -0.04
CA MET A 376 5.64 -23.10 -1.32
C MET A 376 6.56 -24.30 -1.55
N ASN A 377 7.32 -24.68 -0.52
CA ASN A 377 8.37 -25.70 -0.62
C ASN A 377 7.81 -27.12 -0.80
N CYS A 378 6.54 -27.34 -0.43
CA CYS A 378 5.88 -28.63 -0.58
C CYS A 378 5.54 -28.97 -2.05
N GLN A 379 5.52 -27.99 -2.96
CA GLN A 379 5.19 -28.20 -4.38
C GLN A 379 6.39 -28.14 -5.34
N THR A 380 7.57 -27.70 -4.87
CA THR A 380 8.78 -27.60 -5.68
C THR A 380 9.45 -28.95 -6.02
N ASN A 381 8.86 -30.09 -5.64
CA ASN A 381 9.38 -31.43 -5.93
C ASN A 381 9.21 -31.89 -7.39
N TYR A 382 8.72 -31.04 -8.28
CA TYR A 382 8.76 -31.28 -9.73
C TYR A 382 9.72 -30.29 -10.37
N SER A 383 11.01 -30.63 -10.35
CA SER A 383 12.03 -30.02 -11.21
C SER A 383 11.71 -30.36 -12.67
N ALA A 384 11.15 -29.40 -13.39
CA ALA A 384 11.15 -29.43 -14.85
C ALA A 384 12.58 -29.13 -15.34
N ILE A 385 13.09 -30.03 -16.19
CA ILE A 385 14.39 -29.98 -16.89
C ILE A 385 14.42 -28.81 -17.87
#